data_AF-A0A2A6NZI8-F1
#
_entry.id   AF-A0A2A6NZI8-F1
#
_cell.length_a   1.000
_cell.length_b   1.000
_cell.length_c   1.000
_cell.angle_alpha   90.00
_cell.angle_beta   90.00
_cell.angle_gamma   90.00
#
_symmetry.space_group_name_H-M   'P 1'
#
loop_
_entity.id
_entity.type
_entity.pdbx_description
1 polymer ?
#
loop_
_entity_poly.entity_id
_entity_poly.type
_entity_poly.pdbx_seq_one_letter_code
_entity_poly.pdbx_strand_id
1 'polypeptide(L)'
;MVLADWAMWLGHCDPAPHLRGVYDSDGGFRAIIAAHQGAVPLVASCAANIGGKRVQQPQRGDIGVIGSPINIHRQFGAIHDGSGWLVRMHGGFGRMTARTLAAWRI
;
A
#
# COMPACT_ATOMS: atom_id res chain seq x y z
N MET A 1 3.44 -0.16 -8.84
CA MET A 1 2.89 1.03 -8.12
C MET A 1 1.38 0.96 -7.89
N VAL A 2 0.86 -0.22 -7.53
CA VAL A 2 -0.58 -0.49 -7.55
C VAL A 2 -1.43 0.44 -6.69
N LEU A 3 -0.97 0.82 -5.49
CA LEU A 3 -1.74 1.69 -4.61
C LEU A 3 -1.83 3.13 -5.13
N ALA A 4 -0.75 3.62 -5.75
CA ALA A 4 -0.74 4.94 -6.36
C ALA A 4 -1.61 4.98 -7.62
N ASP A 5 -1.53 3.94 -8.44
CA ASP A 5 -2.40 3.79 -9.63
C ASP A 5 -3.88 3.70 -9.23
N TRP A 6 -4.18 3.00 -8.12
CA TRP A 6 -5.52 2.93 -7.56
C TRP A 6 -6.04 4.29 -7.08
N ALA A 7 -5.24 5.05 -6.33
CA ALA A 7 -5.61 6.39 -5.90
C ALA A 7 -5.86 7.33 -7.09
N MET A 8 -5.03 7.26 -8.13
CA MET A 8 -5.22 8.05 -9.34
C MET A 8 -6.51 7.65 -10.08
N TRP A 9 -6.83 6.35 -10.14
CA TRP A 9 -8.07 5.87 -10.74
C TRP A 9 -9.31 6.38 -9.99
N LEU A 10 -9.22 6.55 -8.67
CA LEU A 10 -10.26 7.18 -7.85
C LEU A 10 -10.36 8.71 -8.00
N GLY A 11 -9.46 9.33 -8.78
CA GLY A 11 -9.48 10.77 -9.09
C GLY A 11 -8.51 11.63 -8.26
N HIS A 12 -7.63 11.02 -7.46
CA HIS A 12 -6.59 11.76 -6.75
C HIS A 12 -5.40 12.11 -7.65
N CYS A 13 -4.61 13.10 -7.27
CA CYS A 13 -3.28 13.28 -7.84
C CYS A 13 -2.37 12.08 -7.48
N ASP A 14 -1.26 11.91 -8.20
CA ASP A 14 -0.32 10.81 -7.91
C ASP A 14 0.23 10.97 -6.47
N PRO A 15 -0.02 10.01 -5.55
CA PRO A 15 0.46 10.11 -4.17
C PRO A 15 1.96 9.80 -4.04
N ALA A 16 2.56 9.15 -5.04
CA ALA A 16 3.92 8.63 -4.96
C ALA A 16 4.76 8.95 -6.23
N PRO A 17 4.80 10.20 -6.72
CA PRO A 17 5.53 10.54 -7.94
C PRO A 17 7.03 10.27 -7.81
N HIS A 18 7.57 10.44 -6.60
CA HIS A 18 8.97 10.16 -6.26
C HIS A 18 9.34 8.67 -6.31
N LEU A 19 8.38 7.75 -6.41
CA LEU A 19 8.62 6.31 -6.53
C LEU A 19 8.44 5.80 -7.96
N ARG A 20 7.91 6.63 -8.88
CA ARG A 20 7.73 6.28 -10.30
C ARG A 20 9.08 6.05 -10.95
N GLY A 21 9.27 4.86 -11.53
CA GLY A 21 10.51 4.49 -12.22
C GLY A 21 11.71 4.23 -11.32
N VAL A 22 11.56 4.29 -9.98
CA VAL A 22 12.67 4.10 -9.02
C VAL A 22 12.93 2.61 -8.73
N TYR A 23 11.97 1.73 -9.00
CA TYR A 23 12.15 0.29 -8.90
C TYR A 23 11.38 -0.44 -10.00
N ASP A 24 12.06 -1.38 -10.65
CA ASP A 24 11.51 -2.31 -11.64
C ASP A 24 11.56 -3.77 -11.15
N SER A 25 12.12 -3.99 -9.96
CA SER A 25 12.37 -5.31 -9.38
C SER A 25 11.95 -5.39 -7.92
N ASP A 26 11.68 -6.61 -7.46
CA ASP A 26 11.39 -6.92 -6.05
C ASP A 26 12.54 -6.48 -5.13
N GLY A 27 13.79 -6.52 -5.61
CA GLY A 27 14.96 -6.04 -4.89
C GLY A 27 14.93 -4.52 -4.68
N GLY A 28 14.64 -3.75 -5.73
CA GLY A 28 14.49 -2.29 -5.65
C GLY A 28 13.36 -1.87 -4.71
N PHE A 29 12.23 -2.58 -4.75
CA PHE A 29 11.11 -2.34 -3.83
C PHE A 29 11.51 -2.58 -2.36
N ARG A 30 12.29 -3.64 -2.08
CA ARG A 30 12.78 -3.94 -0.73
C ARG A 30 13.74 -2.87 -0.21
N ALA A 31 14.62 -2.35 -1.06
CA ALA A 31 15.53 -1.26 -0.69
C ALA A 31 14.76 0.02 -0.30
N ILE A 32 13.71 0.37 -1.05
CA ILE A 32 12.84 1.51 -0.72
C ILE A 32 12.12 1.26 0.61
N ILE A 33 11.51 0.09 0.80
CA ILE A 33 10.86 -0.24 2.08
C ILE A 33 11.85 -0.13 3.25
N ALA A 34 13.09 -0.60 3.09
CA ALA A 34 14.11 -0.52 4.13
C ALA A 34 14.50 0.93 4.44
N ALA A 35 14.69 1.77 3.42
CA ALA A 35 14.98 3.20 3.60
C ALA A 35 13.87 3.95 4.36
N HIS A 36 12.62 3.52 4.20
CA HIS A 36 11.46 4.08 4.90
C HIS A 36 11.09 3.33 6.20
N GLN A 37 11.97 2.46 6.71
CA GLN A 37 11.75 1.67 7.94
C GLN A 37 10.48 0.79 7.90
N GLY A 38 10.04 0.38 6.71
CA GLY A 38 8.87 -0.47 6.51
C GLY A 38 7.88 0.08 5.47
N ALA A 39 6.88 -0.71 5.13
CA ALA A 39 5.83 -0.30 4.22
C ALA A 39 4.81 0.65 4.87
N VAL A 40 4.61 0.54 6.19
CA VAL A 40 3.65 1.40 6.91
C VAL A 40 4.03 2.89 6.82
N PRO A 41 5.26 3.33 7.16
CA PRO A 41 5.63 4.74 7.05
C PRO A 41 5.62 5.24 5.60
N LEU A 42 6.02 4.41 4.65
CA LEU A 42 6.01 4.74 3.22
C LEU A 42 4.59 4.97 2.68
N VAL A 43 3.65 4.06 2.97
CA VAL A 43 2.26 4.22 2.53
C VAL A 43 1.59 5.38 3.28
N ALA A 44 1.95 5.60 4.55
CA ALA A 44 1.45 6.75 5.32
C ALA A 44 1.80 8.08 4.67
N SER A 45 3.06 8.28 4.26
CA SER A 45 3.48 9.52 3.60
C SER A 45 2.79 9.72 2.26
N CYS A 46 2.65 8.66 1.46
CA CYS A 46 1.94 8.71 0.19
C CYS A 46 0.44 9.04 0.38
N ALA A 47 -0.23 8.41 1.35
CA ALA A 47 -1.63 8.68 1.65
C ALA A 47 -1.84 10.12 2.13
N ALA A 48 -0.92 10.66 2.92
CA ALA A 48 -0.98 12.05 3.39
C ALA A 48 -0.95 13.07 2.23
N ASN A 49 -0.18 12.79 1.16
CA ASN A 49 -0.09 13.66 -0.02
C ASN A 49 -1.44 13.88 -0.74
N ILE A 50 -2.37 12.94 -0.59
CA ILE A 50 -3.71 12.99 -1.20
C ILE A 50 -4.82 13.23 -0.18
N GLY A 51 -4.49 13.62 1.05
CA GLY A 51 -5.45 13.89 2.13
C GLY A 51 -6.03 12.64 2.79
N GLY A 52 -5.41 11.47 2.59
CA GLY A 52 -5.85 10.21 3.15
C GLY A 52 -5.83 10.18 4.68
N LYS A 53 -6.84 9.54 5.28
CA LYS A 53 -7.05 9.51 6.73
C LYS A 53 -6.90 8.12 7.30
N ARG A 54 -6.15 7.98 8.40
CA ARG A 54 -5.98 6.69 9.09
C ARG A 54 -7.34 6.18 9.60
N VAL A 55 -7.64 4.90 9.36
CA VAL A 55 -8.87 4.25 9.81
C VAL A 55 -8.60 2.93 10.52
N GLN A 56 -9.50 2.54 11.42
CA GLN A 56 -9.46 1.23 12.08
C GLN A 56 -10.36 0.21 11.38
N GLN A 57 -11.43 0.68 10.75
CA GLN A 57 -12.39 -0.14 10.01
C GLN A 57 -12.33 0.24 8.52
N PRO A 58 -11.52 -0.48 7.72
CA PRO A 58 -11.41 -0.22 6.29
C PRO A 58 -12.71 -0.58 5.57
N GLN A 59 -13.05 0.22 4.57
CA GLN A 59 -14.19 0.04 3.67
C GLN A 59 -13.70 -0.22 2.26
N ARG A 60 -14.61 -0.57 1.35
CA ARG A 60 -14.26 -0.77 -0.06
C ARG A 60 -13.58 0.48 -0.62
N GLY A 61 -12.44 0.29 -1.27
CA GLY A 61 -11.63 1.35 -1.87
C GLY A 61 -10.52 1.90 -0.96
N ASP A 62 -10.61 1.70 0.36
CA ASP A 62 -9.55 2.05 1.29
C ASP A 62 -8.27 1.25 0.97
N ILE A 63 -7.12 1.83 1.26
CA ILE A 63 -5.81 1.18 1.10
C ILE A 63 -5.21 0.84 2.45
N GLY A 64 -4.26 -0.09 2.46
CA GLY A 64 -3.60 -0.48 3.70
C GLY A 64 -2.30 -1.21 3.52
N VAL A 65 -1.66 -1.48 4.64
CA VAL A 65 -0.51 -2.37 4.75
C VAL A 65 -0.89 -3.54 5.64
N ILE A 66 -0.70 -4.75 5.12
CA ILE A 66 -0.95 -6.00 5.83
C ILE A 66 0.30 -6.86 5.89
N GLY A 67 0.39 -7.74 6.89
CA GLY A 67 1.50 -8.68 7.02
C GLY A 67 2.16 -8.66 8.40
N SER A 68 3.49 -8.78 8.43
CA SER A 68 4.26 -8.90 9.67
C SER A 68 4.62 -7.54 10.29
N PRO A 69 4.37 -7.32 11.60
CA PRO A 69 4.78 -6.11 12.29
C PRO A 69 6.31 -6.05 12.53
N ILE A 70 6.99 -7.20 12.52
CA ILE A 70 8.42 -7.32 12.87
C ILE A 70 9.31 -7.62 11.67
N ASN A 71 8.73 -8.06 10.54
CA ASN A 71 9.47 -8.40 9.33
C ASN A 71 8.98 -7.54 8.17
N ILE A 72 9.73 -6.48 7.86
CA ILE A 72 9.41 -5.53 6.78
C ILE A 72 9.35 -6.18 5.40
N HIS A 73 10.04 -7.31 5.20
CA HIS A 73 10.02 -8.08 3.95
C HIS A 73 8.75 -8.91 3.76
N ARG A 74 7.89 -8.98 4.78
CA ARG A 74 6.58 -9.62 4.78
C ARG A 74 5.46 -8.59 5.04
N GLN A 75 5.63 -7.38 4.52
CA GLN A 75 4.59 -6.34 4.51
C GLN A 75 4.18 -6.07 3.07
N PHE A 76 2.88 -5.89 2.87
CA PHE A 76 2.30 -5.76 1.54
C PHE A 76 1.31 -4.60 1.52
N GLY A 77 1.42 -3.76 0.49
CA GLY A 77 0.37 -2.81 0.16
C GLY A 77 -0.87 -3.54 -0.37
N ALA A 78 -2.04 -3.18 0.11
CA ALA A 78 -3.30 -3.82 -0.22
C ALA A 78 -4.43 -2.81 -0.45
N ILE A 79 -5.42 -3.20 -1.26
CA ILE A 79 -6.66 -2.47 -1.49
C ILE A 79 -7.79 -3.27 -0.85
N HIS A 80 -8.67 -2.62 -0.08
CA HIS A 80 -9.80 -3.28 0.54
C HIS A 80 -10.98 -3.34 -0.44
N ASP A 81 -11.54 -4.52 -0.69
CA ASP A 81 -12.66 -4.70 -1.64
C ASP A 81 -14.05 -4.63 -0.98
N GLY A 82 -14.09 -4.38 0.33
CA GLY A 82 -15.31 -4.38 1.15
C GLY A 82 -15.51 -5.68 1.92
N SER A 83 -14.82 -6.75 1.56
CA SER A 83 -14.83 -8.04 2.28
C SER A 83 -13.45 -8.47 2.75
N GLY A 84 -12.38 -7.99 2.12
CA GLY A 84 -11.02 -8.24 2.55
C GLY A 84 -9.96 -7.48 1.75
N TRP A 85 -8.70 -7.85 1.97
CA TRP A 85 -7.55 -7.19 1.38
C TRP A 85 -7.09 -7.88 0.10
N LEU A 86 -6.98 -7.11 -0.98
CA LEU A 86 -6.43 -7.53 -2.26
C LEU A 86 -4.98 -7.05 -2.38
N VAL A 87 -4.08 -7.98 -2.65
CA VAL A 87 -2.66 -7.71 -2.88
C VAL A 87 -2.32 -8.05 -4.32
N ARG A 88 -1.51 -7.20 -4.97
CA ARG A 88 -0.98 -7.50 -6.29
C ARG A 88 0.08 -8.59 -6.18
N MET A 89 -0.16 -9.68 -6.89
CA MET A 89 0.76 -10.78 -7.14
C MET A 89 1.18 -10.77 -8.61
N HIS A 90 2.17 -11.60 -8.97
CA HIS A 90 2.66 -11.72 -10.36
C HIS A 90 1.54 -11.96 -11.38
N GLY A 91 0.54 -12.79 -11.04
CA GLY A 91 -0.57 -13.14 -11.93
C GLY A 91 -1.81 -12.25 -11.84
N GLY A 92 -1.82 -11.19 -11.02
CA GLY A 92 -3.01 -10.36 -10.82
C GLY A 92 -3.26 -10.00 -9.36
N PHE A 93 -4.51 -9.76 -8.99
CA PHE A 93 -4.88 -9.49 -7.61
C PHE A 93 -5.37 -10.76 -6.92
N GLY A 94 -4.83 -11.04 -5.73
CA GLY A 94 -5.27 -12.13 -4.88
C GLY A 94 -5.74 -11.59 -3.54
N ARG A 95 -6.84 -12.16 -3.01
CA ARG A 95 -7.27 -11.87 -1.64
C ARG A 95 -6.29 -12.52 -0.67
N MET A 96 -5.82 -11.76 0.31
CA MET A 96 -4.88 -12.24 1.31
C MET A 96 -5.38 -11.94 2.71
N THR A 97 -5.42 -12.98 3.54
CA THR A 97 -5.69 -12.85 4.98
C THR A 97 -4.38 -12.72 5.73
N ALA A 98 -4.09 -11.53 6.21
CA ALA A 98 -2.96 -11.23 7.08
C ALA A 98 -3.34 -10.13 8.06
N ARG A 99 -2.51 -9.93 9.10
CA ARG A 99 -2.74 -8.86 10.08
C ARG A 99 -2.71 -7.50 9.38
N THR A 100 -3.76 -6.71 9.57
CA THR A 100 -3.75 -5.28 9.21
C THR A 100 -2.78 -4.53 10.12
N LEU A 101 -1.75 -3.92 9.53
CA LEU A 101 -0.80 -3.08 10.26
C LEU A 101 -1.27 -1.62 10.25
N ALA A 102 -1.81 -1.18 9.12
CA ALA A 102 -2.35 0.16 8.92
C ALA A 102 -3.35 0.20 7.77
N ALA A 103 -4.31 1.11 7.84
CA ALA A 103 -5.28 1.36 6.78
C ALA A 103 -5.60 2.85 6.69
N TRP A 104 -5.88 3.32 5.49
CA TRP A 104 -6.24 4.70 5.20
C TRP A 104 -7.42 4.76 4.25
N ARG A 105 -8.36 5.64 4.58
CA ARG A 105 -9.36 6.13 3.64
C ARG A 105 -8.71 7.12 2.71
N ILE A 106 -8.84 6.88 1.42
CA ILE A 106 -8.38 7.76 0.36
C ILE A 106 -9.60 8.16 -0.47
#